data_AF-A0A485LEK0-F1
#
_entry.id   AF-A0A485LEK0-F1
#
_cell.length_a   1.000
_cell.length_b   1.000
_cell.length_c   1.000
_cell.angle_alpha   90.00
_cell.angle_beta   90.00
_cell.angle_gamma   90.00
#
_symmetry.space_group_name_H-M   'P 1'
#
loop_
_entity.id
_entity.type
_entity.pdbx_description
1 polymer ?
#
loop_
_entity_poly.entity_id
_entity_poly.type
_entity_poly.pdbx_seq_one_letter_code
_entity_poly.pdbx_strand_id
1 'polypeptide(L)'
;MGDSVFNLAGLVSEINIGPSAYFPPSASSGARPHDATTSTKRRDAMLSIAEHDEWGLTEADVDADLDGALSQIRARKATSIEQLVARLRATQEVHVAFLVDTTGSMEPQMAAVKDQIRAIAATFTHQGLGVHVAFVGYKDHFDGVDHFQVFAFSPDIAAFERFVVAIPADGGGDGPEDVLGGLDAAATRLQWDPRCTNVLFHIGDAPPHGLEFSGVNGGDSFPKGHPKDKSPTELFAKLEALNVRYHFGRLNSWTDAMLALFDAASTVPLTVFEALDPIVLRTSVVASTLQTVTCNRDKALLVRGTMRQLTFVGLDQPPPDWPTQPTQTGNVVRRVYSATATVAQLLEPKAFELRLRTSRFRVAPHPFAHGCERATFLAQELRVPVAKPVAAPARTSHWLSRFGMAKAAAPAPPATWVAMVAKRFRHVLTSTSEEGRFMQAMECQTLAAALATVFNAAVGHPDMLTFLDTHVVHFPTEFVAVELFLDKFVRFTNNNGWVCDDVTTDEAVQHAVAFSHWTHATTKGYLMVVDLQGARTDDGRLQLTDPAIHCRDSERFTGGTNFGEHGMDLFFESHRCNAVCRKLNLVSSPVTQL
;
A
#
# COMPACT_ATOMS: atom_id res chain seq x y z
N MET A 1 -13.22 -4.80 -24.97
CA MET A 1 -13.30 -5.76 -23.85
C MET A 1 -11.99 -5.58 -23.12
N GLY A 2 -12.00 -4.76 -22.07
CA GLY A 2 -10.77 -4.43 -21.34
C GLY A 2 -10.34 -5.65 -20.54
N ASP A 3 -9.09 -6.06 -20.70
CA ASP A 3 -8.47 -7.00 -19.78
C ASP A 3 -8.56 -6.38 -18.39
N SER A 4 -9.18 -7.10 -17.44
CA SER A 4 -9.23 -6.70 -16.04
C SER A 4 -7.83 -6.32 -15.57
N VAL A 5 -7.68 -5.32 -14.68
CA VAL A 5 -6.41 -4.99 -14.00
C VAL A 5 -5.76 -6.22 -13.35
N PHE A 6 -6.50 -7.31 -13.22
CA PHE A 6 -6.05 -8.56 -12.68
C PHE A 6 -6.29 -9.69 -13.70
N ASN A 7 -5.21 -10.39 -14.08
CA ASN A 7 -5.29 -11.59 -14.92
C ASN A 7 -5.90 -12.78 -14.14
N LEU A 8 -7.18 -12.69 -13.79
CA LEU A 8 -7.94 -13.77 -13.16
C LEU A 8 -7.97 -15.02 -14.05
N ALA A 9 -7.83 -14.85 -15.37
CA ALA A 9 -7.70 -15.94 -16.33
C ALA A 9 -6.38 -16.73 -16.15
N GLY A 10 -5.30 -16.07 -15.74
CA GLY A 10 -4.01 -16.67 -15.37
C GLY A 10 -4.13 -17.56 -14.13
N LEU A 11 -4.76 -17.05 -13.07
CA LEU A 11 -5.04 -17.83 -11.85
C LEU A 11 -5.94 -19.04 -12.16
N VAL A 12 -6.92 -18.88 -13.06
CA VAL A 12 -7.79 -19.97 -13.54
C VAL A 12 -7.04 -20.92 -14.49
N SER A 13 -6.00 -20.48 -15.18
CA SER A 13 -5.15 -21.34 -16.01
C SER A 13 -4.22 -22.22 -15.16
N GLU A 14 -3.75 -21.74 -14.00
CA GLU A 14 -3.04 -22.56 -13.01
C GLU A 14 -3.94 -23.66 -12.39
N ILE A 15 -5.26 -23.46 -12.37
CA ILE A 15 -6.24 -24.50 -11.98
C ILE A 15 -6.17 -25.70 -12.93
N ASN A 16 -5.85 -25.48 -14.20
CA ASN A 16 -5.75 -26.53 -15.22
C ASN A 16 -4.36 -27.17 -15.32
N ILE A 17 -3.34 -26.58 -14.69
CA ILE A 17 -1.95 -27.04 -14.76
C ILE A 17 -1.50 -27.37 -13.34
N GLY A 18 -1.86 -28.55 -12.84
CA GLY A 18 -1.46 -29.01 -11.50
C GLY A 18 0.07 -29.01 -11.30
N PRO A 19 0.55 -29.18 -10.05
CA PRO A 19 1.97 -29.10 -9.66
C PRO A 19 2.95 -30.04 -10.40
N SER A 20 2.44 -30.94 -11.24
CA SER A 20 3.23 -31.80 -12.14
C SER A 20 3.95 -31.05 -13.27
N ALA A 21 3.66 -29.77 -13.52
CA ALA A 21 4.27 -29.03 -14.64
C ALA A 21 5.61 -28.35 -14.30
N TYR A 22 5.97 -28.21 -13.02
CA TYR A 22 7.18 -27.47 -12.61
C TYR A 22 8.45 -28.30 -12.50
N PHE A 23 8.39 -29.62 -12.72
CA PHE A 23 9.56 -30.49 -12.67
C PHE A 23 9.56 -31.43 -13.87
N PRO A 24 10.41 -31.20 -14.91
CA PRO A 24 10.63 -32.23 -15.90
C PRO A 24 11.25 -33.45 -15.21
N PRO A 25 10.90 -34.69 -15.62
CA PRO A 25 11.53 -35.88 -15.07
C PRO A 25 13.03 -35.77 -15.30
N SER A 26 13.81 -35.70 -14.21
CA SER A 26 15.26 -35.68 -14.30
C SER A 26 15.71 -37.00 -14.92
N ALA A 27 16.28 -36.92 -16.11
CA ALA A 27 17.00 -38.03 -16.71
C ALA A 27 18.25 -38.30 -15.85
N SER A 28 18.24 -39.36 -15.04
CA SER A 28 19.24 -40.45 -15.15
C SER A 28 19.12 -41.50 -14.04
N SER A 29 19.34 -42.75 -14.46
CA SER A 29 19.73 -43.95 -13.71
C SER A 29 18.63 -44.85 -13.09
N GLY A 30 18.35 -45.95 -13.80
CA GLY A 30 18.36 -47.29 -13.20
C GLY A 30 17.10 -47.87 -12.54
N ALA A 31 16.06 -47.10 -12.22
CA ALA A 31 14.85 -47.63 -11.57
C ALA A 31 13.73 -47.99 -12.57
N ARG A 32 13.01 -49.10 -12.34
CA ARG A 32 11.86 -49.52 -13.17
C ARG A 32 10.78 -48.41 -13.16
N PRO A 33 10.17 -48.08 -14.31
CA PRO A 33 9.33 -46.89 -14.48
C PRO A 33 8.05 -46.84 -13.61
N HIS A 34 7.60 -47.97 -13.06
CA HIS A 34 6.40 -48.05 -12.21
C HIS A 34 6.62 -47.63 -10.75
N ASP A 35 7.86 -47.63 -10.25
CA ASP A 35 8.17 -47.42 -8.82
C ASP A 35 8.53 -45.95 -8.53
N ALA A 36 9.21 -45.31 -9.48
CA ALA A 36 9.59 -43.89 -9.38
C ALA A 36 8.37 -42.95 -9.40
N THR A 37 7.37 -43.23 -10.25
CA THR A 37 6.15 -42.41 -10.35
C THR A 37 5.29 -42.48 -9.09
N THR A 38 5.19 -43.67 -8.48
CA THR A 38 4.45 -43.88 -7.23
C THR A 38 5.15 -43.21 -6.05
N SER A 39 6.48 -43.25 -6.02
CA SER A 39 7.32 -42.52 -5.05
C SER A 39 7.14 -41.00 -5.13
N THR A 40 7.11 -40.43 -6.36
CA THR A 40 6.88 -38.99 -6.56
C THR A 40 5.46 -38.58 -6.15
N LYS A 41 4.44 -39.33 -6.57
CA LYS A 41 3.04 -39.11 -6.19
C LYS A 41 2.83 -39.12 -4.66
N ARG A 42 3.44 -40.09 -3.96
CA ARG A 42 3.35 -40.19 -2.50
C ARG A 42 4.02 -38.99 -1.83
N ARG A 43 5.21 -38.59 -2.31
CA ARG A 43 5.91 -37.40 -1.83
C ARG A 43 5.08 -36.13 -2.01
N ASP A 44 4.42 -35.97 -3.16
CA ASP A 44 3.56 -34.82 -3.46
C ASP A 44 2.32 -34.78 -2.55
N ALA A 45 1.69 -35.94 -2.30
CA ALA A 45 0.59 -36.06 -1.35
C ALA A 45 1.04 -35.70 0.07
N MET A 46 2.19 -36.23 0.52
CA MET A 46 2.77 -35.95 1.84
C MET A 46 3.12 -34.47 2.06
N LEU A 47 3.71 -33.81 1.05
CA LEU A 47 4.00 -32.38 1.11
C LEU A 47 2.70 -31.56 1.17
N SER A 48 1.72 -31.92 0.34
CA SER A 48 0.44 -31.20 0.29
C SER A 48 -0.36 -31.33 1.59
N ILE A 49 -0.33 -32.47 2.29
CA ILE A 49 -1.01 -32.60 3.59
C ILE A 49 -0.25 -31.92 4.72
N ALA A 50 1.09 -31.88 4.67
CA ALA A 50 1.92 -31.19 5.66
C ALA A 50 1.82 -29.66 5.56
N GLU A 51 1.56 -29.13 4.36
CA GLU A 51 1.36 -27.70 4.12
C GLU A 51 -0.07 -27.23 4.46
N HIS A 52 -1.03 -28.16 4.60
CA HIS A 52 -2.46 -27.85 4.63
C HIS A 52 -3.26 -28.87 5.46
N ASP A 53 -3.27 -28.67 6.78
CA ASP A 53 -4.03 -29.49 7.74
C ASP A 53 -5.54 -29.57 7.43
N GLU A 54 -6.09 -28.58 6.70
CA GLU A 54 -7.49 -28.51 6.26
C GLU A 54 -7.90 -29.60 5.26
N TRP A 55 -6.94 -30.31 4.65
CA TRP A 55 -7.27 -31.46 3.81
C TRP A 55 -7.78 -32.66 4.62
N GLY A 56 -7.61 -32.69 5.95
CA GLY A 56 -8.16 -33.75 6.82
C GLY A 56 -7.78 -35.17 6.37
N LEU A 57 -6.61 -35.31 5.75
CA LEU A 57 -6.03 -36.56 5.28
C LEU A 57 -4.75 -36.82 6.07
N THR A 58 -4.55 -38.07 6.46
CA THR A 58 -3.39 -38.52 7.23
C THR A 58 -2.42 -39.30 6.36
N GLU A 59 -1.20 -39.54 6.86
CA GLU A 59 -0.25 -40.43 6.20
C GLU A 59 -0.84 -41.84 5.98
N ALA A 60 -1.65 -42.33 6.93
CA ALA A 60 -2.32 -43.61 6.83
C ALA A 60 -3.34 -43.65 5.67
N ASP A 61 -4.01 -42.54 5.36
CA ASP A 61 -4.98 -42.46 4.26
C ASP A 61 -4.28 -42.50 2.89
N VAL A 62 -3.11 -41.87 2.79
CA VAL A 62 -2.28 -41.88 1.57
C VAL A 62 -1.65 -43.25 1.33
N ASP A 63 -1.26 -43.94 2.40
CA ASP A 63 -0.73 -45.31 2.32
C ASP A 63 -1.82 -46.33 1.99
N ALA A 64 -3.06 -46.08 2.41
CA ALA A 64 -4.21 -46.94 2.10
C ALA A 64 -4.72 -46.77 0.66
N ASP A 65 -4.84 -45.54 0.16
CA ASP A 65 -5.29 -45.24 -1.20
C ASP A 65 -4.69 -43.92 -1.73
N LEU A 66 -3.50 -44.03 -2.33
CA LEU A 66 -2.76 -42.89 -2.87
C LEU A 66 -3.53 -42.13 -3.96
N ASP A 67 -4.17 -42.83 -4.89
CA ASP A 67 -4.87 -42.18 -6.01
C ASP A 67 -6.21 -41.57 -5.55
N GLY A 68 -6.90 -42.18 -4.57
CA GLY A 68 -8.07 -41.60 -3.91
C GLY A 68 -7.73 -40.37 -3.07
N ALA A 69 -6.65 -40.41 -2.28
CA ALA A 69 -6.17 -39.27 -1.51
C ALA A 69 -5.77 -38.10 -2.41
N LEU A 70 -5.04 -38.35 -3.50
CA LEU A 70 -4.70 -37.33 -4.51
C LEU A 70 -5.94 -36.74 -5.18
N SER A 71 -6.97 -37.55 -5.45
CA SER A 71 -8.23 -37.07 -6.02
C SER A 71 -8.99 -36.16 -5.04
N GLN A 72 -9.00 -36.50 -3.76
CA GLN A 72 -9.59 -35.65 -2.72
C GLN A 72 -8.82 -34.33 -2.53
N ILE A 73 -7.47 -34.38 -2.51
CA ILE A 73 -6.62 -33.17 -2.45
C ILE A 73 -6.92 -32.25 -3.63
N ARG A 74 -7.01 -32.80 -4.85
CA ARG A 74 -7.35 -32.02 -6.06
C ARG A 74 -8.73 -31.38 -5.97
N ALA A 75 -9.74 -32.13 -5.53
CA ALA A 75 -11.10 -31.62 -5.41
C ALA A 75 -11.19 -30.49 -4.37
N ARG A 76 -10.60 -30.67 -3.19
CA ARG A 76 -10.62 -29.65 -2.13
C ARG A 76 -9.77 -28.42 -2.49
N LYS A 77 -8.65 -28.61 -3.20
CA LYS A 77 -7.83 -27.52 -3.75
C LYS A 77 -8.59 -26.72 -4.80
N ALA A 78 -9.35 -27.38 -5.69
CA ALA A 78 -10.21 -26.70 -6.65
C ALA A 78 -11.27 -25.83 -5.94
N THR A 79 -11.98 -26.37 -4.94
CA THR A 79 -12.97 -25.59 -4.16
C THR A 79 -12.34 -24.41 -3.41
N SER A 80 -11.17 -24.60 -2.78
CA SER A 80 -10.46 -23.52 -2.06
C SER A 80 -10.02 -22.40 -3.02
N ILE A 81 -9.56 -22.75 -4.23
CA ILE A 81 -9.20 -21.77 -5.26
C ILE A 81 -10.44 -21.08 -5.82
N GLU A 82 -11.53 -21.78 -6.08
CA GLU A 82 -12.80 -21.17 -6.53
C GLU A 82 -13.31 -20.13 -5.51
N GLN A 83 -13.26 -20.45 -4.22
CA GLN A 83 -13.61 -19.51 -3.15
C GLN A 83 -12.65 -18.31 -3.11
N LEU A 84 -11.35 -18.54 -3.30
CA LEU A 84 -10.37 -17.47 -3.41
C LEU A 84 -10.66 -16.56 -4.59
N VAL A 85 -10.88 -17.11 -5.79
CA VAL A 85 -11.25 -16.36 -7.00
C VAL A 85 -12.53 -15.57 -6.79
N ALA A 86 -13.54 -16.16 -6.15
CA ALA A 86 -14.80 -15.47 -5.84
C ALA A 86 -14.58 -14.29 -4.88
N ARG A 87 -13.75 -14.45 -3.84
CA ARG A 87 -13.37 -13.35 -2.94
C ARG A 87 -12.60 -12.26 -3.68
N LEU A 88 -11.64 -12.62 -4.53
CA LEU A 88 -10.88 -11.65 -5.31
C LEU A 88 -11.77 -10.87 -6.28
N ARG A 89 -12.73 -11.55 -6.94
CA ARG A 89 -13.73 -10.88 -7.79
C ARG A 89 -14.59 -9.92 -6.97
N ALA A 90 -15.04 -10.30 -5.78
CA ALA A 90 -15.80 -9.41 -4.91
C ALA A 90 -14.99 -8.15 -4.53
N THR A 91 -13.67 -8.25 -4.32
CA THR A 91 -12.84 -7.06 -4.05
C THR A 91 -12.72 -6.09 -5.22
N GLN A 92 -13.01 -6.55 -6.45
CA GLN A 92 -13.03 -5.73 -7.68
C GLN A 92 -14.38 -5.06 -7.93
N GLU A 93 -15.44 -5.48 -7.23
CA GLU A 93 -16.70 -4.75 -7.18
C GLU A 93 -16.54 -3.64 -6.14
N VAL A 94 -16.62 -2.40 -6.59
CA VAL A 94 -16.40 -1.19 -5.81
C VAL A 94 -17.71 -0.44 -5.67
N HIS A 95 -18.19 -0.34 -4.44
CA HIS A 95 -19.35 0.46 -4.08
C HIS A 95 -18.85 1.79 -3.53
N VAL A 96 -19.07 2.86 -4.30
CA VAL A 96 -18.68 4.22 -3.95
C VAL A 96 -19.94 5.01 -3.62
N ALA A 97 -20.08 5.48 -2.39
CA ALA A 97 -21.16 6.38 -2.02
C ALA A 97 -20.61 7.77 -1.69
N PHE A 98 -21.36 8.80 -2.10
CA PHE A 98 -21.12 10.18 -1.72
C PHE A 98 -22.17 10.62 -0.70
N LEU A 99 -21.73 10.98 0.49
CA LEU A 99 -22.54 11.66 1.51
C LEU A 99 -22.19 13.15 1.44
N VAL A 100 -23.14 14.00 1.08
CA VAL A 100 -22.84 15.40 0.76
C VAL A 100 -23.81 16.32 1.46
N ASP A 101 -23.26 17.37 2.05
CA ASP A 101 -24.01 18.53 2.51
C ASP A 101 -24.62 19.26 1.31
N THR A 102 -25.96 19.39 1.31
CA THR A 102 -26.73 19.99 0.21
C THR A 102 -27.37 21.33 0.58
N THR A 103 -26.86 22.00 1.61
CA THR A 103 -27.34 23.32 2.04
C THR A 103 -26.82 24.46 1.15
N GLY A 104 -27.35 25.67 1.36
CA GLY A 104 -27.03 26.83 0.51
C GLY A 104 -25.55 27.24 0.51
N SER A 105 -24.81 27.05 1.61
CA SER A 105 -23.38 27.38 1.68
C SER A 105 -22.50 26.50 0.77
N MET A 106 -23.02 25.33 0.40
CA MET A 106 -22.34 24.34 -0.42
C MET A 106 -22.51 24.55 -1.92
N GLU A 107 -23.25 25.57 -2.38
CA GLU A 107 -23.54 25.81 -3.81
C GLU A 107 -22.29 25.77 -4.73
N PRO A 108 -21.17 26.47 -4.43
CA PRO A 108 -20.00 26.45 -5.30
C PRO A 108 -19.28 25.08 -5.29
N GLN A 109 -19.26 24.41 -4.14
CA GLN A 109 -18.60 23.12 -3.94
C GLN A 109 -19.39 22.00 -4.62
N MET A 110 -20.72 22.09 -4.61
CA MET A 110 -21.62 21.15 -5.26
C MET A 110 -21.41 21.13 -6.78
N ALA A 111 -21.18 22.27 -7.42
CA ALA A 111 -20.85 22.34 -8.84
C ALA A 111 -19.52 21.62 -9.17
N ALA A 112 -18.49 21.84 -8.34
CA ALA A 112 -17.18 21.19 -8.51
C ALA A 112 -17.24 19.67 -8.29
N VAL A 113 -18.02 19.21 -7.31
CA VAL A 113 -18.24 17.78 -7.03
C VAL A 113 -18.97 17.12 -8.20
N LYS A 114 -20.02 17.76 -8.75
CA LYS A 114 -20.78 17.29 -9.92
C LYS A 114 -19.88 17.01 -11.13
N ASP A 115 -18.94 17.91 -11.45
CA ASP A 115 -18.04 17.75 -12.60
C ASP A 115 -17.00 16.64 -12.41
N GLN A 116 -16.57 16.39 -11.17
CA GLN A 116 -15.51 15.42 -10.88
C GLN A 116 -16.00 13.97 -10.83
N ILE A 117 -17.24 13.73 -10.41
CA ILE A 117 -17.74 12.36 -10.26
C ILE A 117 -17.70 11.60 -11.59
N ARG A 118 -17.94 12.29 -12.72
CA ARG A 118 -17.76 11.71 -14.06
C ARG A 118 -16.34 11.20 -14.29
N ALA A 119 -15.33 12.02 -13.97
CA ALA A 119 -13.93 11.66 -14.16
C ALA A 119 -13.51 10.51 -13.22
N ILE A 120 -13.99 10.52 -11.98
CA ILE A 120 -13.75 9.45 -10.99
C ILE A 120 -14.33 8.13 -11.47
N ALA A 121 -15.61 8.11 -11.88
CA ALA A 121 -16.29 6.91 -12.35
C ALA A 121 -15.66 6.34 -13.63
N ALA A 122 -15.27 7.21 -14.57
CA ALA A 122 -14.51 6.81 -15.75
C ALA A 122 -13.18 6.16 -15.37
N THR A 123 -12.44 6.73 -14.42
CA THR A 123 -11.14 6.23 -13.97
C THR A 123 -11.27 4.81 -13.42
N PHE A 124 -12.25 4.54 -12.57
CA PHE A 124 -12.47 3.20 -12.01
C PHE A 124 -12.91 2.16 -13.06
N THR A 125 -13.76 2.57 -14.01
CA THR A 125 -14.18 1.68 -15.11
C THR A 125 -13.00 1.29 -16.00
N HIS A 126 -12.09 2.23 -16.28
CA HIS A 126 -10.85 1.96 -17.01
C HIS A 126 -9.91 1.00 -16.28
N GLN A 127 -9.98 0.96 -14.94
CA GLN A 127 -9.23 0.02 -14.08
C GLN A 127 -9.88 -1.38 -14.03
N GLY A 128 -10.87 -1.67 -14.89
CA GLY A 128 -11.54 -2.97 -14.92
C GLY A 128 -12.26 -3.33 -13.61
N LEU A 129 -12.62 -2.32 -12.81
CA LEU A 129 -13.39 -2.47 -11.58
C LEU A 129 -14.88 -2.37 -11.92
N GLY A 130 -15.70 -3.22 -11.29
CA GLY A 130 -17.16 -3.09 -11.34
C GLY A 130 -17.57 -1.98 -10.39
N VAL A 131 -18.06 -0.85 -10.91
CA VAL A 131 -18.32 0.34 -10.08
C VAL A 131 -19.81 0.53 -9.91
N HIS A 132 -20.23 0.65 -8.65
CA HIS A 132 -21.59 1.03 -8.27
C HIS A 132 -21.54 2.34 -7.50
N VAL A 133 -22.24 3.35 -8.01
CA VAL A 133 -22.28 4.68 -7.39
C VAL A 133 -23.59 4.91 -6.66
N ALA A 134 -23.52 5.54 -5.49
CA ALA A 134 -24.66 5.95 -4.68
C ALA A 134 -24.49 7.37 -4.15
N PHE A 135 -25.59 8.02 -3.81
CA PHE A 135 -25.59 9.39 -3.26
C PHE A 135 -26.53 9.49 -2.07
N VAL A 136 -26.11 10.21 -1.04
CA VAL A 136 -26.94 10.65 0.07
C VAL A 136 -26.69 12.14 0.28
N GLY A 137 -27.67 12.97 -0.02
CA GLY A 137 -27.70 14.37 0.35
C GLY A 137 -28.34 14.52 1.71
N TYR A 138 -27.74 15.31 2.60
CA TYR A 138 -28.34 15.72 3.86
C TYR A 138 -28.37 17.25 3.96
N LYS A 139 -29.22 17.75 4.87
CA LYS A 139 -29.42 19.17 5.19
C LYS A 139 -29.65 19.32 6.70
N ASP A 140 -30.36 20.35 7.13
CA ASP A 140 -30.72 20.58 8.53
C ASP A 140 -32.04 19.84 8.86
N HIS A 141 -32.24 19.45 10.12
CA HIS A 141 -33.44 18.80 10.62
C HIS A 141 -34.74 19.57 10.34
N PHE A 142 -34.66 20.89 10.13
CA PHE A 142 -35.82 21.75 9.86
C PHE A 142 -36.26 21.77 8.39
N ASP A 143 -35.48 21.19 7.47
CA ASP A 143 -35.75 21.20 6.01
C ASP A 143 -36.86 20.24 5.54
N GLY A 144 -37.64 19.68 6.47
CA GLY A 144 -38.88 18.97 6.15
C GLY A 144 -38.67 17.63 5.44
N VAL A 145 -39.44 17.36 4.38
CA VAL A 145 -39.51 16.03 3.72
C VAL A 145 -38.30 15.76 2.82
N ASP A 146 -37.66 16.82 2.32
CA ASP A 146 -36.50 16.77 1.40
C ASP A 146 -35.15 16.82 2.14
N HIS A 147 -35.19 16.73 3.47
CA HIS A 147 -34.05 16.72 4.36
C HIS A 147 -33.04 15.59 4.07
N PHE A 148 -33.46 14.52 3.39
CA PHE A 148 -32.54 13.53 2.81
C PHE A 148 -32.89 13.21 1.37
N GLN A 149 -31.89 13.25 0.48
CA GLN A 149 -32.02 12.79 -0.90
C GLN A 149 -31.16 11.56 -1.12
N VAL A 150 -31.75 10.44 -1.54
CA VAL A 150 -31.03 9.16 -1.67
C VAL A 150 -31.11 8.64 -3.09
N PHE A 151 -29.94 8.37 -3.67
CA PHE A 151 -29.77 7.58 -4.88
C PHE A 151 -29.13 6.25 -4.50
N ALA A 152 -29.86 5.16 -4.71
CA ALA A 152 -29.38 3.81 -4.44
C ALA A 152 -28.20 3.44 -5.35
N PHE A 153 -27.42 2.44 -4.94
CA PHE A 153 -26.31 1.92 -5.76
C PHE A 153 -26.78 1.55 -7.16
N SER A 154 -26.09 2.10 -8.16
CA SER A 154 -26.35 1.81 -9.56
C SER A 154 -25.03 1.74 -10.34
N PRO A 155 -24.90 0.82 -11.30
CA PRO A 155 -23.82 0.85 -12.28
C PRO A 155 -24.04 1.90 -13.39
N ASP A 156 -25.23 2.51 -13.47
CA ASP A 156 -25.54 3.55 -14.45
C ASP A 156 -25.04 4.93 -13.97
N ILE A 157 -23.78 5.23 -14.33
CA ILE A 157 -23.13 6.51 -14.04
C ILE A 157 -23.91 7.69 -14.63
N ALA A 158 -24.53 7.52 -15.80
CA ALA A 158 -25.28 8.61 -16.43
C ALA A 158 -26.58 8.92 -15.67
N ALA A 159 -27.25 7.90 -15.10
CA ALA A 159 -28.40 8.11 -14.22
C ALA A 159 -28.01 8.81 -12.92
N PHE A 160 -26.89 8.40 -12.33
CA PHE A 160 -26.32 9.05 -11.16
C PHE A 160 -26.02 10.54 -11.45
N GLU A 161 -25.36 10.86 -12.57
CA GLU A 161 -25.06 12.23 -12.97
C GLU A 161 -26.33 13.10 -13.09
N ARG A 162 -27.36 12.59 -13.77
CA ARG A 162 -28.63 13.30 -13.91
C ARG A 162 -29.29 13.56 -12.56
N PHE A 163 -29.20 12.61 -11.64
CA PHE A 163 -29.73 12.76 -10.29
C PHE A 163 -28.98 13.85 -9.53
N VAL A 164 -27.64 13.77 -9.46
CA VAL A 164 -26.85 14.74 -8.70
C VAL A 164 -27.03 16.15 -9.27
N VAL A 165 -26.98 16.33 -10.59
CA VAL A 165 -27.18 17.65 -11.24
C VAL A 165 -28.51 18.29 -10.82
N ALA A 166 -29.56 17.50 -10.66
CA ALA A 166 -30.90 17.98 -10.29
C ALA A 166 -31.05 18.36 -8.81
N ILE A 167 -30.05 18.05 -7.95
CA ILE A 167 -30.09 18.40 -6.53
C ILE A 167 -29.87 19.92 -6.36
N PRO A 168 -30.84 20.63 -5.76
CA PRO A 168 -30.65 22.03 -5.37
C PRO A 168 -29.74 22.12 -4.14
N ALA A 169 -28.83 23.11 -4.15
CA ALA A 169 -28.06 23.50 -2.98
C ALA A 169 -28.85 24.61 -2.26
N ASP A 170 -29.80 24.22 -1.42
CA ASP A 170 -30.75 25.12 -0.73
C ASP A 170 -31.16 24.54 0.62
N GLY A 171 -31.88 25.32 1.42
CA GLY A 171 -32.19 24.97 2.80
C GLY A 171 -31.05 25.28 3.76
N GLY A 172 -31.05 24.61 4.90
CA GLY A 172 -30.26 24.96 6.08
C GLY A 172 -31.08 25.77 7.09
N GLY A 173 -30.54 25.99 8.27
CA GLY A 173 -31.24 26.69 9.33
C GLY A 173 -30.28 27.38 10.28
N ASP A 174 -29.82 26.63 11.28
CA ASP A 174 -28.75 27.08 12.14
C ASP A 174 -27.38 26.65 11.60
N GLY A 175 -26.30 26.94 12.34
CA GLY A 175 -24.96 26.71 11.83
C GLY A 175 -24.64 25.22 11.60
N PRO A 176 -24.89 24.34 12.59
CA PRO A 176 -24.73 22.90 12.43
C PRO A 176 -25.81 22.24 11.57
N GLU A 177 -25.50 21.08 11.00
CA GLU A 177 -26.35 20.34 10.05
C GLU A 177 -26.65 18.91 10.54
N ASP A 178 -27.57 18.17 9.89
CA ASP A 178 -27.88 16.76 10.25
C ASP A 178 -26.86 15.75 9.68
N VAL A 179 -25.59 15.96 10.02
CA VAL A 179 -24.47 15.08 9.62
C VAL A 179 -24.67 13.65 10.15
N LEU A 180 -25.12 13.50 11.41
CA LEU A 180 -25.28 12.18 12.03
C LEU A 180 -26.46 11.40 11.41
N GLY A 181 -27.56 12.08 11.08
CA GLY A 181 -28.66 11.50 10.31
C GLY A 181 -28.25 11.16 8.88
N GLY A 182 -27.40 11.97 8.25
CA GLY A 182 -26.79 11.68 6.95
C GLY A 182 -25.97 10.39 6.98
N LEU A 183 -25.12 10.22 7.99
CA LEU A 183 -24.35 8.98 8.21
C LEU A 183 -25.25 7.78 8.48
N ASP A 184 -26.30 7.92 9.28
CA ASP A 184 -27.26 6.83 9.51
C ASP A 184 -28.02 6.47 8.23
N ALA A 185 -28.40 7.46 7.43
CA ALA A 185 -29.04 7.25 6.13
C ALA A 185 -28.10 6.51 5.16
N ALA A 186 -26.82 6.89 5.09
CA ALA A 186 -25.82 6.17 4.31
C ALA A 186 -25.65 4.72 4.80
N ALA A 187 -25.66 4.47 6.11
CA ALA A 187 -25.50 3.13 6.68
C ALA A 187 -26.75 2.25 6.53
N THR A 188 -27.96 2.83 6.49
CA THR A 188 -29.23 2.06 6.57
C THR A 188 -30.06 2.07 5.31
N ARG A 189 -29.97 3.11 4.47
CA ARG A 189 -30.75 3.24 3.23
C ARG A 189 -29.99 2.78 2.00
N LEU A 190 -28.66 2.70 2.06
CA LEU A 190 -27.83 2.13 1.01
C LEU A 190 -27.60 0.64 1.26
N GLN A 191 -27.73 -0.17 0.21
CA GLN A 191 -27.52 -1.62 0.27
C GLN A 191 -26.05 -1.95 0.00
N TRP A 192 -25.22 -1.84 1.04
CA TRP A 192 -23.82 -2.23 1.00
C TRP A 192 -23.66 -3.76 0.94
N ASP A 193 -22.68 -4.25 0.16
CA ASP A 193 -22.27 -5.66 0.21
C ASP A 193 -20.94 -5.77 0.98
N PRO A 194 -20.92 -6.32 2.21
CA PRO A 194 -19.71 -6.39 3.02
C PRO A 194 -18.56 -7.20 2.39
N ARG A 195 -18.84 -8.00 1.35
CA ARG A 195 -17.82 -8.78 0.62
C ARG A 195 -17.08 -7.93 -0.41
N CYS A 196 -17.67 -6.82 -0.82
CA CYS A 196 -17.16 -5.92 -1.85
C CYS A 196 -16.27 -4.83 -1.24
N THR A 197 -15.64 -4.03 -2.11
CA THR A 197 -14.90 -2.85 -1.67
C THR A 197 -15.86 -1.68 -1.50
N ASN A 198 -16.17 -1.34 -0.25
CA ASN A 198 -17.12 -0.27 0.09
C ASN A 198 -16.40 0.98 0.57
N VAL A 199 -16.66 2.12 -0.08
CA VAL A 199 -16.04 3.40 0.25
C VAL A 199 -17.11 4.48 0.33
N LEU A 200 -17.09 5.24 1.42
CA LEU A 200 -17.99 6.37 1.67
C LEU A 200 -17.18 7.66 1.72
N PHE A 201 -17.42 8.55 0.76
CA PHE A 201 -16.86 9.90 0.73
C PHE A 201 -17.87 10.88 1.30
N HIS A 202 -17.54 11.48 2.44
CA HIS A 202 -18.36 12.48 3.10
C HIS A 202 -17.77 13.88 2.87
N ILE A 203 -18.56 14.78 2.31
CA ILE A 203 -18.16 16.16 1.97
C ILE A 203 -19.16 17.12 2.63
N GLY A 204 -18.66 18.01 3.49
CA GLY A 204 -19.47 19.03 4.16
C GLY A 204 -18.62 20.14 4.76
N ASP A 205 -19.22 21.30 4.96
CA ASP A 205 -18.57 22.50 5.52
C ASP A 205 -19.00 22.83 6.95
N ALA A 206 -20.02 22.14 7.48
CA ALA A 206 -20.54 22.30 8.84
C ALA A 206 -20.45 21.01 9.70
N PRO A 207 -20.28 21.11 11.03
CA PRO A 207 -20.34 19.98 11.96
C PRO A 207 -21.79 19.55 12.27
N PRO A 208 -22.02 18.36 12.88
CA PRO A 208 -23.31 17.98 13.43
C PRO A 208 -23.74 18.86 14.60
N HIS A 209 -25.04 18.86 14.88
CA HIS A 209 -25.58 19.43 16.11
C HIS A 209 -24.96 18.86 17.38
N GLY A 210 -24.76 19.72 18.38
CA GLY A 210 -24.12 19.40 19.65
C GLY A 210 -22.88 20.26 19.88
N LEU A 211 -22.83 20.92 21.05
CA LEU A 211 -21.72 21.81 21.41
C LEU A 211 -20.35 21.12 21.44
N GLU A 212 -20.33 19.81 21.66
CA GLU A 212 -19.11 18.98 21.61
C GLU A 212 -18.49 18.91 20.21
N PHE A 213 -19.30 19.03 19.15
CA PHE A 213 -18.86 18.96 17.76
C PHE A 213 -18.53 20.33 17.16
N SER A 214 -19.28 21.36 17.51
CA SER A 214 -19.14 22.70 16.92
C SER A 214 -18.13 23.58 17.66
N GLY A 215 -17.96 23.41 18.98
CA GLY A 215 -17.06 24.21 19.81
C GLY A 215 -17.42 25.70 19.92
N VAL A 216 -18.49 26.15 19.26
CA VAL A 216 -18.95 27.55 19.26
C VAL A 216 -20.22 27.68 20.11
N ASN A 217 -20.22 28.65 21.02
CA ASN A 217 -21.33 28.86 21.93
C ASN A 217 -22.29 29.91 21.35
N GLY A 218 -23.40 29.44 20.74
CA GLY A 218 -24.48 30.28 20.21
C GLY A 218 -24.72 30.07 18.72
N GLY A 219 -25.98 29.82 18.34
CA GLY A 219 -26.37 29.53 16.96
C GLY A 219 -26.50 28.04 16.62
N ASP A 220 -26.66 27.16 17.62
CA ASP A 220 -27.06 25.76 17.44
C ASP A 220 -28.46 25.58 18.06
N SER A 221 -29.42 25.12 17.29
CA SER A 221 -30.81 24.85 17.70
C SER A 221 -30.91 23.57 18.54
N PHE A 222 -29.92 22.68 18.45
CA PHE A 222 -29.81 21.43 19.19
C PHE A 222 -28.44 21.32 19.89
N PRO A 223 -28.11 22.21 20.85
CA PRO A 223 -26.80 22.27 21.50
C PRO A 223 -26.43 21.03 22.33
N LYS A 224 -27.40 20.14 22.58
CA LYS A 224 -27.21 18.84 23.26
C LYS A 224 -27.30 17.64 22.31
N GLY A 225 -27.24 17.88 21.00
CA GLY A 225 -27.56 16.90 19.96
C GLY A 225 -29.07 16.78 19.76
N HIS A 226 -29.48 16.34 18.57
CA HIS A 226 -30.90 16.13 18.27
C HIS A 226 -31.38 14.76 18.79
N PRO A 227 -32.60 14.62 19.34
CA PRO A 227 -33.03 13.39 20.02
C PRO A 227 -33.11 12.12 19.17
N LYS A 228 -33.10 12.25 17.83
CA LYS A 228 -33.12 11.10 16.91
C LYS A 228 -31.72 10.64 16.49
N ASP A 229 -30.70 11.40 16.85
CA ASP A 229 -29.34 11.14 16.38
C ASP A 229 -28.77 9.94 17.11
N LYS A 230 -28.02 9.15 16.35
CA LYS A 230 -27.24 8.04 16.91
C LYS A 230 -25.85 8.55 17.24
N SER A 231 -25.26 7.98 18.28
CA SER A 231 -23.89 8.36 18.66
C SER A 231 -22.90 8.03 17.54
N PRO A 232 -21.81 8.81 17.39
CA PRO A 232 -20.75 8.49 16.44
C PRO A 232 -20.23 7.07 16.58
N THR A 233 -20.05 6.58 17.81
CA THR A 233 -19.61 5.20 18.10
C THR A 233 -20.54 4.16 17.48
N GLU A 234 -21.85 4.34 17.60
CA GLU A 234 -22.82 3.41 16.99
C GLU A 234 -22.82 3.47 15.46
N LEU A 235 -22.65 4.67 14.89
CA LEU A 235 -22.64 4.86 13.43
C LEU A 235 -21.38 4.26 12.80
N PHE A 236 -20.20 4.55 13.34
CA PHE A 236 -18.94 3.97 12.85
C PHE A 236 -18.90 2.45 13.04
N ALA A 237 -19.42 1.92 14.16
CA ALA A 237 -19.54 0.46 14.33
C ALA A 237 -20.41 -0.20 13.24
N LYS A 238 -21.49 0.46 12.81
CA LYS A 238 -22.33 -0.04 11.69
C LYS A 238 -21.61 0.02 10.36
N LEU A 239 -20.97 1.15 10.04
CA LEU A 239 -20.20 1.30 8.80
C LEU A 239 -19.07 0.27 8.72
N GLU A 240 -18.36 0.07 9.83
CA GLU A 240 -17.30 -0.95 9.94
C GLU A 240 -17.85 -2.37 9.76
N ALA A 241 -19.00 -2.70 10.35
CA ALA A 241 -19.67 -3.99 10.13
C ALA A 241 -20.09 -4.23 8.68
N LEU A 242 -20.33 -3.15 7.93
CA LEU A 242 -20.62 -3.16 6.50
C LEU A 242 -19.35 -3.11 5.62
N ASN A 243 -18.16 -3.20 6.21
CA ASN A 243 -16.86 -3.07 5.54
C ASN A 243 -16.69 -1.72 4.81
N VAL A 244 -17.35 -0.66 5.28
CA VAL A 244 -17.29 0.68 4.67
C VAL A 244 -16.07 1.44 5.16
N ARG A 245 -15.22 1.86 4.22
CA ARG A 245 -14.11 2.79 4.46
C ARG A 245 -14.63 4.22 4.40
N TYR A 246 -14.63 4.92 5.53
CA TYR A 246 -15.07 6.32 5.60
C TYR A 246 -13.92 7.30 5.31
N HIS A 247 -14.18 8.27 4.43
CA HIS A 247 -13.28 9.36 4.06
C HIS A 247 -14.01 10.69 4.20
N PHE A 248 -13.34 11.70 4.79
CA PHE A 248 -13.92 13.03 4.92
C PHE A 248 -13.16 14.06 4.08
N GLY A 249 -13.91 14.79 3.25
CA GLY A 249 -13.43 15.93 2.48
C GLY A 249 -13.59 17.21 3.28
N ARG A 250 -12.50 17.67 3.88
CA ARG A 250 -12.46 18.89 4.68
C ARG A 250 -12.50 20.12 3.79
N LEU A 251 -13.41 21.05 4.10
CA LEU A 251 -13.56 22.33 3.40
C LEU A 251 -13.08 23.53 4.23
N ASN A 252 -13.18 23.44 5.56
CA ASN A 252 -12.74 24.49 6.48
C ASN A 252 -12.40 23.87 7.85
N SER A 253 -11.99 24.70 8.81
CA SER A 253 -11.61 24.25 10.16
C SER A 253 -12.77 24.06 11.14
N TRP A 254 -14.01 24.37 10.75
CA TRP A 254 -15.16 24.26 11.64
C TRP A 254 -15.53 22.81 11.94
N THR A 255 -15.18 21.90 11.04
CA THR A 255 -15.37 20.45 11.21
C THR A 255 -14.27 19.78 12.04
N ASP A 256 -13.22 20.51 12.47
CA ASP A 256 -12.02 19.91 13.09
C ASP A 256 -12.34 19.22 14.43
N ALA A 257 -13.22 19.82 15.25
CA ALA A 257 -13.66 19.21 16.52
C ALA A 257 -14.51 17.95 16.29
N MET A 258 -15.39 17.97 15.29
CA MET A 258 -16.12 16.78 14.85
C MET A 258 -15.18 15.65 14.42
N LEU A 259 -14.16 15.97 13.61
CA LEU A 259 -13.22 14.97 13.11
C LEU A 259 -12.42 14.30 14.24
N ALA A 260 -12.02 15.06 15.27
CA ALA A 260 -11.35 14.49 16.44
C ALA A 260 -12.27 13.50 17.20
N LEU A 261 -13.56 13.84 17.35
CA LEU A 261 -14.53 12.95 17.99
C LEU A 261 -14.84 11.71 17.15
N PHE A 262 -14.96 11.86 15.83
CA PHE A 262 -15.18 10.74 14.93
C PHE A 262 -13.98 9.79 14.91
N ASP A 263 -12.75 10.33 14.94
CA ASP A 263 -11.53 9.50 14.99
C ASP A 263 -11.43 8.71 16.29
N ALA A 264 -11.80 9.32 17.41
CA ALA A 264 -11.91 8.63 18.69
C ALA A 264 -13.03 7.57 18.73
N ALA A 265 -14.08 7.73 17.92
CA ALA A 265 -15.23 6.83 17.87
C ALA A 265 -15.04 5.63 16.92
N SER A 266 -14.18 5.75 15.90
CA SER A 266 -13.88 4.68 14.95
C SER A 266 -12.74 3.77 15.46
N THR A 267 -12.79 2.49 15.10
CA THR A 267 -11.67 1.56 15.34
C THR A 267 -10.56 1.70 14.31
N VAL A 268 -10.81 2.47 13.25
CA VAL A 268 -9.93 2.69 12.12
C VAL A 268 -9.67 4.19 11.98
N PRO A 269 -8.39 4.63 11.92
CA PRO A 269 -8.07 6.04 11.74
C PRO A 269 -8.76 6.62 10.51
N LEU A 270 -9.38 7.78 10.69
CA LEU A 270 -10.09 8.46 9.61
C LEU A 270 -9.11 8.97 8.57
N THR A 271 -9.55 8.97 7.32
CA THR A 271 -8.79 9.58 6.23
C THR A 271 -9.44 10.90 5.86
N VAL A 272 -8.72 11.99 6.09
CA VAL A 272 -9.16 13.35 5.79
C VAL A 272 -8.36 13.88 4.61
N PHE A 273 -9.02 14.50 3.64
CA PHE A 273 -8.38 15.17 2.52
C PHE A 273 -8.97 16.56 2.33
N GLU A 274 -8.19 17.49 1.77
CA GLU A 274 -8.64 18.85 1.49
C GLU A 274 -9.50 18.86 0.22
N ALA A 275 -10.77 19.24 0.35
CA ALA A 275 -11.77 19.17 -0.73
C ALA A 275 -12.00 20.49 -1.48
N LEU A 276 -11.27 21.55 -1.11
CA LEU A 276 -11.36 22.87 -1.75
C LEU A 276 -10.82 22.89 -3.18
N ASP A 277 -9.85 22.02 -3.51
CA ASP A 277 -9.26 21.92 -4.84
C ASP A 277 -9.86 20.73 -5.61
N PRO A 278 -10.52 20.99 -6.77
CA PRO A 278 -11.08 19.93 -7.61
C PRO A 278 -10.11 18.85 -8.08
N ILE A 279 -8.83 19.20 -8.26
CA ILE A 279 -7.80 18.24 -8.67
C ILE A 279 -7.41 17.35 -7.49
N VAL A 280 -7.32 17.94 -6.29
CA VAL A 280 -6.99 17.22 -5.05
C VAL A 280 -8.13 16.27 -4.67
N LEU A 281 -9.39 16.70 -4.76
CA LEU A 281 -10.56 15.85 -4.48
C LEU A 281 -10.57 14.62 -5.39
N ARG A 282 -10.47 14.80 -6.73
CA ARG A 282 -10.41 13.68 -7.69
C ARG A 282 -9.27 12.71 -7.37
N THR A 283 -8.07 13.23 -7.17
CA THR A 283 -6.87 12.40 -6.94
C THR A 283 -6.95 11.64 -5.63
N SER A 284 -7.49 12.28 -4.58
CA SER A 284 -7.64 11.70 -3.25
C SER A 284 -8.70 10.60 -3.24
N VAL A 285 -9.82 10.82 -3.92
CA VAL A 285 -10.89 9.82 -4.07
C VAL A 285 -10.36 8.58 -4.80
N VAL A 286 -9.75 8.77 -5.97
CA VAL A 286 -9.21 7.64 -6.76
C VAL A 286 -8.14 6.88 -5.99
N ALA A 287 -7.16 7.59 -5.40
CA ALA A 287 -6.09 6.95 -4.64
C ALA A 287 -6.63 6.18 -3.42
N SER A 288 -7.57 6.76 -2.68
CA SER A 288 -8.19 6.13 -1.50
C SER A 288 -8.98 4.88 -1.86
N THR A 289 -9.74 4.92 -2.94
CA THR A 289 -10.51 3.76 -3.42
C THR A 289 -9.58 2.65 -3.89
N LEU A 290 -8.58 2.95 -4.72
CA LEU A 290 -7.61 1.95 -5.20
C LEU A 290 -6.82 1.34 -4.04
N GLN A 291 -6.40 2.14 -3.07
CA GLN A 291 -5.75 1.66 -1.85
C GLN A 291 -6.65 0.71 -1.06
N THR A 292 -7.96 1.00 -0.98
CA THR A 292 -8.93 0.13 -0.30
C THR A 292 -9.15 -1.18 -1.06
N VAL A 293 -9.25 -1.13 -2.39
CA VAL A 293 -9.33 -2.34 -3.26
C VAL A 293 -8.10 -3.23 -3.02
N THR A 294 -6.90 -2.64 -3.04
CA THR A 294 -5.65 -3.33 -2.74
C THR A 294 -5.68 -3.99 -1.37
N CYS A 295 -6.05 -3.24 -0.33
CA CYS A 295 -6.11 -3.76 1.03
C CYS A 295 -7.10 -4.92 1.14
N ASN A 296 -8.27 -4.82 0.53
CA ASN A 296 -9.28 -5.87 0.54
C ASN A 296 -8.86 -7.10 -0.27
N ARG A 297 -8.17 -6.91 -1.40
CA ARG A 297 -7.56 -7.98 -2.19
C ARG A 297 -6.50 -8.72 -1.40
N ASP A 298 -5.60 -7.99 -0.76
CA ASP A 298 -4.57 -8.58 0.09
C ASP A 298 -5.24 -9.36 1.21
N LYS A 299 -6.25 -8.80 1.89
CA LYS A 299 -7.06 -9.56 2.85
C LYS A 299 -7.62 -10.84 2.22
N ALA A 300 -8.19 -10.79 1.01
CA ALA A 300 -8.75 -11.95 0.32
C ALA A 300 -7.70 -13.02 -0.04
N LEU A 301 -6.50 -12.64 -0.47
CA LEU A 301 -5.35 -13.52 -0.72
C LEU A 301 -4.83 -14.16 0.58
N LEU A 302 -4.97 -13.45 1.70
CA LEU A 302 -4.45 -13.83 3.01
C LEU A 302 -5.38 -14.78 3.79
N VAL A 303 -6.64 -14.99 3.38
CA VAL A 303 -7.59 -15.91 4.05
C VAL A 303 -7.34 -17.40 3.70
N ARG A 304 -6.09 -17.84 3.83
CA ARG A 304 -5.76 -19.24 4.14
C ARG A 304 -5.60 -19.47 5.66
N GLY A 305 -6.07 -18.53 6.49
CA GLY A 305 -6.15 -18.68 7.95
C GLY A 305 -6.83 -17.51 8.66
N THR A 306 -7.01 -17.66 9.97
CA THR A 306 -7.67 -16.68 10.85
C THR A 306 -6.82 -15.42 10.97
N MET A 307 -7.33 -14.27 10.56
CA MET A 307 -6.60 -12.99 10.60
C MET A 307 -6.84 -12.29 11.94
N ARG A 308 -5.77 -11.77 12.57
CA ARG A 308 -5.87 -10.82 13.68
C ARG A 308 -5.42 -9.44 13.20
N GLN A 309 -6.36 -8.49 13.15
CA GLN A 309 -6.01 -7.08 12.97
C GLN A 309 -5.37 -6.56 14.25
N LEU A 310 -4.20 -5.92 14.12
CA LEU A 310 -3.55 -5.23 15.21
C LEU A 310 -4.08 -3.79 15.24
N THR A 311 -4.78 -3.45 16.32
CA THR A 311 -5.12 -2.06 16.63
C THR A 311 -3.92 -1.43 17.32
N PHE A 312 -3.44 -0.32 16.78
CA PHE A 312 -2.36 0.46 17.38
C PHE A 312 -2.95 1.73 17.97
N VAL A 313 -2.65 2.00 19.24
CA VAL A 313 -3.11 3.18 19.98
C VAL A 313 -1.91 4.09 20.24
N GLY A 314 -2.10 5.42 20.11
CA GLY A 314 -1.12 6.44 20.50
C GLY A 314 -0.10 6.82 19.42
N LEU A 315 -0.56 7.48 18.35
CA LEU A 315 0.27 7.86 17.19
C LEU A 315 1.20 9.06 17.45
N ASP A 316 0.94 9.85 18.50
CA ASP A 316 1.72 11.06 18.83
C ASP A 316 2.51 10.91 20.12
N GLN A 317 3.00 9.71 20.42
CA GLN A 317 3.82 9.47 21.61
C GLN A 317 5.24 9.98 21.38
N PRO A 318 5.85 10.71 22.34
CA PRO A 318 7.24 11.13 22.23
C PRO A 318 8.17 9.90 22.16
N PRO A 319 9.40 10.06 21.62
CA PRO A 319 10.38 8.98 21.61
C PRO A 319 10.57 8.39 23.02
N PRO A 320 10.57 7.05 23.17
CA PRO A 320 10.72 6.43 24.47
C PRO A 320 12.13 6.68 25.03
N ASP A 321 12.28 6.58 26.35
CA ASP A 321 13.59 6.61 26.99
C ASP A 321 14.40 5.34 26.62
N TRP A 322 15.23 5.45 25.58
CA TRP A 322 15.90 4.31 24.94
C TRP A 322 16.65 3.36 25.88
N PRO A 323 17.40 3.82 26.90
CA PRO A 323 18.06 2.92 27.85
C PRO A 323 17.10 1.99 28.61
N THR A 324 15.83 2.37 28.77
CA THR A 324 14.80 1.55 29.42
C THR A 324 14.16 0.52 28.49
N GLN A 325 14.31 0.69 27.17
CA GLN A 325 13.69 -0.19 26.19
C GLN A 325 14.41 -1.54 26.10
N PRO A 326 13.65 -2.66 26.00
CA PRO A 326 14.23 -3.99 25.91
C PRO A 326 15.11 -4.08 24.66
N THR A 327 16.33 -4.55 24.85
CA THR A 327 17.25 -4.82 23.74
C THR A 327 17.05 -6.22 23.24
N GLN A 328 16.69 -6.35 21.96
CA GLN A 328 16.40 -7.62 21.31
C GLN A 328 17.50 -7.97 20.30
N THR A 329 17.89 -9.23 20.26
CA THR A 329 18.78 -9.75 19.22
C THR A 329 17.93 -10.25 18.06
N GLY A 330 18.20 -9.75 16.87
CA GLY A 330 17.45 -10.12 15.65
C GLY A 330 18.39 -10.61 14.55
N ASN A 331 17.89 -11.56 13.76
CA ASN A 331 18.56 -12.01 12.53
C ASN A 331 18.15 -11.09 11.39
N VAL A 332 19.12 -10.34 10.88
CA VAL A 332 18.96 -9.40 9.78
C VAL A 332 19.19 -10.13 8.47
N VAL A 333 18.18 -10.06 7.61
CA VAL A 333 18.19 -10.56 6.24
C VAL A 333 18.09 -9.38 5.30
N ARG A 334 19.04 -9.25 4.37
CA ARG A 334 19.02 -8.21 3.33
C ARG A 334 19.21 -8.84 1.95
N ARG A 335 18.44 -8.36 0.96
CA ARG A 335 18.70 -8.63 -0.46
C ARG A 335 19.71 -7.64 -1.01
N VAL A 336 20.67 -8.13 -1.78
CA VAL A 336 21.73 -7.30 -2.36
C VAL A 336 21.95 -7.72 -3.81
N TYR A 337 21.91 -6.76 -4.72
CA TYR A 337 22.38 -6.97 -6.08
C TYR A 337 23.88 -6.70 -6.18
N SER A 338 24.54 -7.33 -7.15
CA SER A 338 25.92 -6.97 -7.49
C SER A 338 26.01 -5.48 -7.85
N ALA A 339 27.05 -4.80 -7.37
CA ALA A 339 27.31 -3.40 -7.71
C ALA A 339 27.53 -3.16 -9.22
N THR A 340 27.83 -4.23 -9.96
CA THR A 340 28.03 -4.22 -11.42
C THR A 340 26.87 -4.85 -12.19
N ALA A 341 25.74 -5.11 -11.54
CA ALA A 341 24.58 -5.72 -12.19
C ALA A 341 24.02 -4.81 -13.30
N THR A 342 23.78 -5.41 -14.46
CA THR A 342 23.09 -4.74 -15.58
C THR A 342 21.58 -4.74 -15.34
N VAL A 343 20.85 -3.84 -16.00
CA VAL A 343 19.38 -3.82 -15.92
C VAL A 343 18.77 -5.18 -16.26
N ALA A 344 19.26 -5.87 -17.29
CA ALA A 344 18.76 -7.21 -17.66
C ALA A 344 18.90 -8.21 -16.50
N GLN A 345 20.05 -8.22 -15.83
CA GLN A 345 20.29 -9.07 -14.67
C GLN A 345 19.40 -8.68 -13.48
N LEU A 346 19.15 -7.39 -13.25
CA LEU A 346 18.25 -6.94 -12.17
C LEU A 346 16.80 -7.42 -12.36
N LEU A 347 16.37 -7.65 -13.61
CA LEU A 347 15.02 -8.12 -13.91
C LEU A 347 14.85 -9.63 -13.73
N GLU A 348 15.93 -10.41 -13.77
CA GLU A 348 15.89 -11.87 -13.63
C GLU A 348 15.39 -12.29 -12.23
N PRO A 349 14.45 -13.24 -12.14
CA PRO A 349 14.02 -13.79 -10.86
C PRO A 349 15.22 -14.34 -10.07
N LYS A 350 15.35 -13.95 -8.79
CA LYS A 350 16.41 -14.39 -7.87
C LYS A 350 17.83 -13.90 -8.21
N ALA A 351 18.01 -12.86 -9.01
CA ALA A 351 19.33 -12.27 -9.29
C ALA A 351 19.98 -11.51 -8.11
N PHE A 352 19.42 -11.65 -6.89
CA PHE A 352 19.92 -11.05 -5.68
C PHE A 352 20.62 -12.10 -4.78
N GLU A 353 21.58 -11.64 -3.99
CA GLU A 353 22.17 -12.39 -2.91
C GLU A 353 21.48 -12.06 -1.58
N LEU A 354 21.32 -13.06 -0.71
CA LEU A 354 20.90 -12.84 0.67
C LEU A 354 22.12 -12.64 1.56
N ARG A 355 22.19 -11.48 2.22
CA ARG A 355 23.15 -11.22 3.29
C ARG A 355 22.48 -11.37 4.64
N LEU A 356 23.04 -12.27 5.43
CA LEU A 356 22.59 -12.60 6.77
C LEU A 356 23.59 -12.04 7.77
N ARG A 357 23.09 -11.36 8.81
CA ARG A 357 23.88 -10.97 9.98
C ARG A 357 22.99 -10.95 11.21
N THR A 358 23.59 -10.96 12.39
CA THR A 358 22.86 -10.72 13.64
C THR A 358 23.15 -9.31 14.13
N SER A 359 22.14 -8.66 14.69
CA SER A 359 22.27 -7.31 15.26
C SER A 359 21.40 -7.16 16.50
N ARG A 360 21.60 -6.08 17.25
CA ARG A 360 20.80 -5.75 18.43
C ARG A 360 19.96 -4.51 18.15
N PHE A 361 18.69 -4.59 18.50
CA PHE A 361 17.69 -3.56 18.24
C PHE A 361 16.96 -3.16 19.52
N ARG A 362 16.47 -1.93 19.53
CA ARG A 362 15.43 -1.44 20.44
C ARG A 362 14.30 -0.92 19.57
N VAL A 363 13.07 -1.26 19.88
CA VAL A 363 11.89 -0.82 19.12
C VAL A 363 10.92 -0.19 20.09
N ALA A 364 10.38 0.97 19.73
CA ALA A 364 9.39 1.65 20.54
C ALA A 364 8.11 0.79 20.71
N PRO A 365 7.41 0.91 21.86
CA PRO A 365 6.21 0.12 22.12
C PRO A 365 5.00 0.58 21.29
N HIS A 366 4.97 1.84 20.88
CA HIS A 366 3.88 2.44 20.11
C HIS A 366 4.40 2.96 18.76
N PRO A 367 3.59 2.87 17.69
CA PRO A 367 3.95 3.47 16.40
C PRO A 367 3.78 4.99 16.46
N PHE A 368 4.55 5.69 15.64
CA PHE A 368 4.42 7.15 15.46
C PHE A 368 3.75 7.53 14.13
N ALA A 369 3.55 6.56 13.24
CA ALA A 369 2.86 6.75 11.98
C ALA A 369 2.26 5.42 11.50
N HIS A 370 1.28 5.47 10.61
CA HIS A 370 0.80 4.29 9.89
C HIS A 370 0.36 4.63 8.46
N GLY A 371 0.46 3.64 7.59
CA GLY A 371 -0.21 3.62 6.29
C GLY A 371 -1.40 2.67 6.27
N CYS A 372 -1.90 2.37 5.08
CA CYS A 372 -2.95 1.36 4.88
C CYS A 372 -2.52 -0.03 5.32
N GLU A 373 -1.29 -0.44 4.99
CA GLU A 373 -0.81 -1.81 5.21
C GLU A 373 0.07 -1.96 6.44
N ARG A 374 0.85 -0.93 6.79
CA ARG A 374 1.94 -1.02 7.77
C ARG A 374 1.83 0.07 8.83
N ALA A 375 2.18 -0.27 10.06
CA ALA A 375 2.43 0.68 11.14
C ALA A 375 3.93 0.86 11.36
N THR A 376 4.34 2.07 11.70
CA THR A 376 5.72 2.54 11.70
C THR A 376 6.13 2.95 13.10
N PHE A 377 7.22 2.36 13.60
CA PHE A 377 7.73 2.50 14.96
C PHE A 377 9.12 3.12 14.92
N LEU A 378 9.43 3.96 15.90
CA LEU A 378 10.82 4.37 16.14
C LEU A 378 11.62 3.15 16.58
N ALA A 379 12.86 3.05 16.11
CA ALA A 379 13.77 1.98 16.49
C ALA A 379 15.21 2.50 16.62
N GLN A 380 16.08 1.70 17.24
CA GLN A 380 17.51 1.87 17.21
C GLN A 380 18.19 0.56 16.86
N GLU A 381 19.24 0.63 16.05
CA GLU A 381 20.12 -0.50 15.77
C GLU A 381 21.51 -0.22 16.37
N LEU A 382 22.06 -1.19 17.08
CA LEU A 382 23.45 -1.11 17.54
C LEU A 382 24.39 -1.49 16.41
N ARG A 383 25.09 -0.51 15.83
CA ARG A 383 26.08 -0.74 14.79
C ARG A 383 27.49 -0.77 15.37
N VAL A 384 28.26 -1.78 14.95
CA VAL A 384 29.70 -1.85 15.20
C VAL A 384 30.40 -1.32 13.94
N PRO A 385 31.22 -0.26 14.03
CA PRO A 385 31.93 0.24 12.87
C PRO A 385 32.88 -0.83 12.33
N VAL A 386 32.72 -1.19 11.05
CA VAL A 386 33.67 -2.04 10.34
C VAL A 386 34.93 -1.21 10.13
N ALA A 387 36.08 -1.70 10.59
CA ALA A 387 37.36 -1.04 10.33
C ALA A 387 37.54 -0.85 8.82
N LYS A 388 37.72 0.40 8.35
CA LYS A 388 38.09 0.65 6.96
C LYS A 388 39.33 -0.17 6.64
N PRO A 389 39.38 -0.96 5.54
CA PRO A 389 40.64 -1.54 5.10
C PRO A 389 41.62 -0.39 4.85
N VAL A 390 42.69 -0.34 5.63
CA VAL A 390 43.77 0.63 5.42
C VAL A 390 44.39 0.30 4.07
N ALA A 391 44.27 1.20 3.10
CA ALA A 391 44.97 1.06 1.83
C ALA A 391 46.46 0.87 2.12
N ALA A 392 47.03 -0.25 1.66
CA ALA A 392 48.46 -0.49 1.77
C ALA A 392 49.20 0.69 1.09
N PRO A 393 50.13 1.38 1.77
CA PRO A 393 50.86 2.46 1.15
C PRO A 393 51.67 1.91 -0.02
N ALA A 394 51.49 2.52 -1.19
CA ALA A 394 52.31 2.25 -2.35
C ALA A 394 53.76 2.67 -2.04
N ARG A 395 54.68 1.69 -2.09
CA ARG A 395 56.14 1.84 -2.06
C ARG A 395 56.71 2.64 -0.88
N THR A 396 57.11 1.92 0.17
CA THR A 396 58.17 2.40 1.09
C THR A 396 59.24 1.33 1.27
N SER A 397 60.39 1.63 0.66
CA SER A 397 61.78 1.23 0.95
C SER A 397 62.07 0.06 1.92
N HIS A 398 62.85 -0.88 1.37
CA HIS A 398 63.39 -2.15 1.87
C HIS A 398 64.31 -2.11 3.12
N TRP A 399 64.08 -1.23 4.11
CA TRP A 399 64.98 -1.11 5.29
C TRP A 399 64.31 -1.25 6.67
N LEU A 400 62.98 -1.27 6.78
CA LEU A 400 62.27 -1.39 8.07
C LEU A 400 61.87 -2.81 8.47
N SER A 401 62.18 -3.85 7.66
CA SER A 401 61.85 -5.25 7.98
C SER A 401 62.76 -5.92 9.01
N ARG A 402 63.70 -5.18 9.63
CA ARG A 402 64.72 -5.76 10.53
C ARG A 402 64.45 -5.60 12.03
N PHE A 403 63.37 -4.90 12.41
CA PHE A 403 62.86 -4.88 13.78
C PHE A 403 61.38 -5.26 13.76
N GLY A 404 61.08 -6.50 14.16
CA GLY A 404 59.73 -7.04 14.23
C GLY A 404 58.86 -6.32 15.28
N MET A 405 58.35 -5.14 14.93
CA MET A 405 57.26 -4.49 15.64
C MET A 405 56.13 -4.23 14.65
N ALA A 406 55.19 -5.17 14.57
CA ALA A 406 53.90 -4.89 13.98
C ALA A 406 53.24 -3.77 14.77
N LYS A 407 52.96 -2.64 14.12
CA LYS A 407 52.24 -1.52 14.72
C LYS A 407 50.85 -2.03 15.12
N ALA A 408 50.54 -2.05 16.42
CA ALA A 408 49.23 -2.45 16.92
C ALA A 408 48.14 -1.65 16.18
N ALA A 409 47.16 -2.36 15.60
CA ALA A 409 46.01 -1.73 15.00
C ALA A 409 45.29 -0.87 16.05
N ALA A 410 44.91 0.36 15.67
CA ALA A 410 44.13 1.22 16.55
C ALA A 410 42.85 0.49 17.01
N PRO A 411 42.42 0.66 18.28
CA PRO A 411 41.20 0.02 18.77
C PRO A 411 40.01 0.47 17.92
N ALA A 412 39.17 -0.49 17.51
CA ALA A 412 37.95 -0.20 16.75
C ALA A 412 37.06 0.77 17.54
N PRO A 413 36.36 1.71 16.87
CA PRO A 413 35.47 2.63 17.57
C PRO A 413 34.37 1.85 18.32
N PRO A 414 33.88 2.37 19.46
CA PRO A 414 32.83 1.71 20.22
C PRO A 414 31.53 1.59 19.41
N ALA A 415 30.74 0.56 19.68
CA ALA A 415 29.45 0.37 19.04
C ALA A 415 28.49 1.53 19.37
N THR A 416 27.77 2.03 18.37
CA THR A 416 26.86 3.17 18.50
C THR A 416 25.44 2.79 18.11
N TRP A 417 24.47 3.29 18.88
CA TRP A 417 23.05 3.18 18.52
C TRP A 417 22.73 4.17 17.40
N VAL A 418 22.20 3.66 16.30
CA VAL A 418 21.77 4.44 15.14
C VAL A 418 20.24 4.48 15.12
N ALA A 419 19.66 5.65 14.85
CA ALA A 419 18.22 5.82 14.74
C ALA A 419 17.69 5.12 13.48
N MET A 420 16.64 4.32 13.66
CA MET A 420 16.02 3.48 12.66
C MET A 420 14.50 3.61 12.74
N VAL A 421 13.83 3.06 11.75
CA VAL A 421 12.39 2.85 11.70
C VAL A 421 12.11 1.37 11.54
N ALA A 422 11.18 0.86 12.34
CA ALA A 422 10.66 -0.50 12.26
C ALA A 422 9.22 -0.48 11.73
N LYS A 423 8.93 -1.27 10.71
CA LYS A 423 7.62 -1.35 10.06
C LYS A 423 7.02 -2.75 10.25
N ARG A 424 5.79 -2.79 10.73
CA ARG A 424 5.01 -4.01 10.94
C ARG A 424 3.77 -3.98 10.06
N PHE A 425 3.34 -5.12 9.52
CA PHE A 425 2.03 -5.21 8.89
C PHE A 425 0.93 -5.07 9.95
N ARG A 426 -0.15 -4.38 9.60
CA ARG A 426 -1.32 -4.18 10.48
C ARG A 426 -2.16 -5.45 10.63
N HIS A 427 -2.01 -6.38 9.70
CA HIS A 427 -2.72 -7.66 9.68
C HIS A 427 -1.68 -8.78 9.77
N VAL A 428 -1.75 -9.56 10.85
CA VAL A 428 -0.84 -10.70 11.08
C VAL A 428 -1.54 -11.99 10.70
N LEU A 429 -0.83 -12.82 9.95
CA LEU A 429 -1.28 -14.14 9.53
C LEU A 429 -1.03 -15.18 10.63
N THR A 430 -2.02 -16.03 10.89
CA THR A 430 -1.86 -17.18 11.81
C THR A 430 -1.36 -18.45 11.12
N SER A 431 -1.43 -18.54 9.78
CA SER A 431 -1.20 -19.78 9.02
C SER A 431 -0.27 -19.68 7.80
N THR A 432 0.22 -18.49 7.43
CA THR A 432 1.15 -18.29 6.31
C THR A 432 2.43 -17.65 6.81
N SER A 433 3.60 -17.99 6.23
CA SER A 433 4.87 -17.45 6.72
C SER A 433 4.93 -15.93 6.46
N GLU A 434 4.81 -15.14 7.53
CA GLU A 434 4.98 -13.67 7.54
C GLU A 434 6.27 -13.24 6.79
N GLU A 435 7.30 -14.09 6.84
CA GLU A 435 8.54 -13.98 6.07
C GLU A 435 8.29 -13.64 4.59
N GLY A 436 7.41 -14.36 3.89
CA GLY A 436 7.20 -14.17 2.45
C GLY A 436 6.77 -12.74 2.08
N ARG A 437 5.91 -12.13 2.91
CA ARG A 437 5.40 -10.76 2.70
C ARG A 437 6.49 -9.72 2.91
N PHE A 438 7.26 -9.85 3.98
CA PHE A 438 8.40 -8.95 4.24
C PHE A 438 9.48 -9.08 3.17
N MET A 439 9.71 -10.30 2.68
CA MET A 439 10.68 -10.56 1.61
C MET A 439 10.25 -9.94 0.27
N GLN A 440 8.95 -9.94 -0.06
CA GLN A 440 8.42 -9.24 -1.24
C GLN A 440 8.53 -7.72 -1.11
N ALA A 441 8.15 -7.15 0.04
CA ALA A 441 8.27 -5.70 0.27
C ALA A 441 9.74 -5.23 0.15
N MET A 442 10.68 -6.02 0.69
CA MET A 442 12.11 -5.76 0.52
C MET A 442 12.57 -5.84 -0.94
N GLU A 443 11.96 -6.68 -1.78
CA GLU A 443 12.31 -6.77 -3.21
C GLU A 443 12.14 -5.43 -3.92
N CYS A 444 10.99 -4.78 -3.73
CA CYS A 444 10.63 -3.55 -4.40
C CYS A 444 11.70 -2.46 -4.17
N GLN A 445 12.01 -2.20 -2.90
CA GLN A 445 12.98 -1.20 -2.52
C GLN A 445 14.41 -1.57 -2.92
N THR A 446 14.78 -2.84 -2.82
CA THR A 446 16.12 -3.30 -3.23
C THR A 446 16.33 -3.15 -4.74
N LEU A 447 15.32 -3.48 -5.54
CA LEU A 447 15.37 -3.33 -6.99
C LEU A 447 15.41 -1.85 -7.40
N ALA A 448 14.58 -1.01 -6.78
CA ALA A 448 14.61 0.43 -7.01
C ALA A 448 15.98 1.05 -6.67
N ALA A 449 16.60 0.64 -5.56
CA ALA A 449 17.95 1.07 -5.17
C ALA A 449 19.02 0.68 -6.21
N ALA A 450 18.94 -0.55 -6.72
CA ALA A 450 19.86 -1.01 -7.75
C ALA A 450 19.66 -0.26 -9.08
N LEU A 451 18.42 -0.04 -9.49
CA LEU A 451 18.09 0.75 -10.68
C LEU A 451 18.56 2.21 -10.54
N ALA A 452 18.39 2.83 -9.36
CA ALA A 452 18.87 4.18 -9.10
C ALA A 452 20.39 4.30 -9.21
N THR A 453 21.13 3.27 -8.80
CA THR A 453 22.59 3.21 -8.95
C THR A 453 22.99 3.24 -10.43
N VAL A 454 22.31 2.43 -11.26
CA VAL A 454 22.54 2.41 -12.72
C VAL A 454 22.13 3.73 -13.38
N PHE A 455 21.00 4.32 -12.95
CA PHE A 455 20.54 5.62 -13.43
C PHE A 455 21.52 6.75 -13.12
N ASN A 456 21.97 6.87 -11.86
CA ASN A 456 22.94 7.89 -11.42
C ASN A 456 24.23 7.83 -12.26
N ALA A 457 24.71 6.62 -12.55
CA ALA A 457 25.84 6.41 -13.43
C ALA A 457 25.55 6.88 -14.88
N ALA A 458 24.36 6.60 -15.41
CA ALA A 458 23.96 7.00 -16.76
C ALA A 458 23.83 8.53 -16.91
N VAL A 459 23.36 9.25 -15.89
CA VAL A 459 23.27 10.72 -15.91
C VAL A 459 24.59 11.42 -15.56
N GLY A 460 25.58 10.70 -15.04
CA GLY A 460 26.87 11.25 -14.63
C GLY A 460 26.83 12.04 -13.32
N HIS A 461 25.83 11.80 -12.47
CA HIS A 461 25.70 12.41 -11.15
C HIS A 461 25.59 11.31 -10.09
N PRO A 462 26.74 10.79 -9.59
CA PRO A 462 26.72 9.75 -8.58
C PRO A 462 25.95 10.25 -7.36
N ASP A 463 25.06 9.41 -6.85
CA ASP A 463 24.27 9.63 -5.62
C ASP A 463 23.20 10.74 -5.66
N MET A 464 22.80 11.27 -6.83
CA MET A 464 21.70 12.25 -6.88
C MET A 464 20.41 11.65 -6.30
N LEU A 465 20.11 10.40 -6.66
CA LEU A 465 19.00 9.62 -6.12
C LEU A 465 19.54 8.40 -5.39
N THR A 466 19.30 8.30 -4.10
CA THR A 466 19.65 7.11 -3.31
C THR A 466 18.39 6.57 -2.67
N PHE A 467 18.23 5.24 -2.62
CA PHE A 467 17.19 4.61 -1.82
C PHE A 467 17.78 4.13 -0.51
N LEU A 468 17.00 4.22 0.56
CA LEU A 468 17.38 3.67 1.86
C LEU A 468 17.57 2.16 1.77
N ASP A 469 18.63 1.70 2.43
CA ASP A 469 18.83 0.28 2.67
C ASP A 469 17.76 -0.25 3.62
N THR A 470 16.87 -1.10 3.08
CA THR A 470 15.91 -1.85 3.88
C THR A 470 16.40 -3.26 4.15
N HIS A 471 16.01 -3.81 5.30
CA HIS A 471 16.28 -5.19 5.67
C HIS A 471 15.14 -5.75 6.51
N VAL A 472 14.95 -7.06 6.43
CA VAL A 472 13.99 -7.78 7.25
C VAL A 472 14.71 -8.32 8.47
N VAL A 473 14.17 -8.06 9.65
CA VAL A 473 14.66 -8.58 10.92
C VAL A 473 13.71 -9.67 11.40
N HIS A 474 14.24 -10.87 11.58
CA HIS A 474 13.54 -11.94 12.28
C HIS A 474 13.94 -11.90 13.76
N PHE A 475 13.01 -11.42 14.59
CA PHE A 475 13.04 -11.57 16.04
C PHE A 475 12.48 -12.94 16.42
N PRO A 476 12.68 -13.43 17.66
CA PRO A 476 12.22 -14.76 18.07
C PRO A 476 10.72 -15.04 17.85
N THR A 477 9.90 -14.00 17.79
CA THR A 477 8.44 -14.11 17.70
C THR A 477 7.82 -13.35 16.53
N GLU A 478 8.59 -12.57 15.76
CA GLU A 478 8.05 -11.72 14.71
C GLU A 478 9.07 -11.37 13.61
N PHE A 479 8.54 -11.00 12.44
CA PHE A 479 9.30 -10.38 11.36
C PHE A 479 8.98 -8.88 11.30
N VAL A 480 10.01 -8.07 11.04
CA VAL A 480 9.89 -6.61 10.98
C VAL A 480 10.76 -6.09 9.85
N ALA A 481 10.25 -5.16 9.03
CA ALA A 481 11.08 -4.43 8.07
C ALA A 481 11.73 -3.23 8.76
N VAL A 482 13.05 -3.07 8.62
CA VAL A 482 13.82 -2.02 9.28
C VAL A 482 14.62 -1.22 8.27
N GLU A 483 14.60 0.10 8.42
CA GLU A 483 15.33 1.06 7.59
C GLU A 483 15.80 2.26 8.43
N LEU A 484 16.63 3.14 7.85
CA LEU A 484 17.08 4.35 8.54
C LEU A 484 15.92 5.31 8.82
N PHE A 485 15.99 6.01 9.95
CA PHE A 485 15.04 7.08 10.26
C PHE A 485 15.34 8.34 9.44
N LEU A 486 14.29 8.94 8.87
CA LEU A 486 14.33 10.24 8.20
C LEU A 486 13.50 11.23 9.02
N ASP A 487 14.07 12.40 9.31
CA ASP A 487 13.43 13.45 10.12
C ASP A 487 12.46 14.32 9.31
N LYS A 488 12.71 14.48 8.00
CA LYS A 488 11.87 15.22 7.06
C LYS A 488 11.40 14.30 5.95
N PHE A 489 10.10 14.26 5.70
CA PHE A 489 9.50 13.38 4.70
C PHE A 489 8.69 14.17 3.68
N VAL A 490 8.99 13.99 2.40
CA VAL A 490 8.36 14.66 1.26
C VAL A 490 8.09 13.62 0.17
N ARG A 491 6.94 13.74 -0.49
CA ARG A 491 6.57 12.93 -1.66
C ARG A 491 6.77 13.75 -2.94
N PHE A 492 7.50 13.19 -3.90
CA PHE A 492 7.82 13.85 -5.18
C PHE A 492 6.96 13.34 -6.33
N THR A 493 6.61 12.06 -6.30
CA THR A 493 5.62 11.44 -7.20
C THR A 493 4.74 10.49 -6.40
N ASN A 494 3.56 10.17 -6.92
CA ASN A 494 2.77 9.05 -6.41
C ASN A 494 2.74 7.89 -7.42
N ASN A 495 2.00 6.83 -7.11
CA ASN A 495 1.78 5.70 -8.02
C ASN A 495 0.58 5.88 -8.97
N ASN A 496 -0.06 7.05 -9.00
CA ASN A 496 -1.29 7.33 -9.75
C ASN A 496 -1.19 8.61 -10.60
N GLY A 497 -0.01 8.88 -11.17
CA GLY A 497 0.20 9.96 -12.13
C GLY A 497 0.37 11.37 -11.56
N TRP A 498 0.43 11.58 -10.25
CA TRP A 498 0.78 12.89 -9.69
C TRP A 498 2.30 13.09 -9.63
N VAL A 499 2.74 14.30 -9.97
CA VAL A 499 4.12 14.79 -9.89
C VAL A 499 4.11 16.13 -9.17
N CYS A 500 5.02 16.33 -8.24
CA CYS A 500 5.16 17.59 -7.50
C CYS A 500 5.59 18.76 -8.43
N ASP A 501 5.02 19.95 -8.19
CA ASP A 501 5.28 21.17 -8.98
C ASP A 501 6.76 21.62 -8.95
N ASP A 502 7.50 21.25 -7.89
CA ASP A 502 8.93 21.48 -7.74
C ASP A 502 9.74 20.93 -8.94
N VAL A 503 9.21 19.97 -9.71
CA VAL A 503 9.86 19.43 -10.92
C VAL A 503 10.24 20.52 -11.93
N THR A 504 9.57 21.67 -11.90
CA THR A 504 9.85 22.79 -12.81
C THR A 504 11.10 23.58 -12.45
N THR A 505 11.48 23.59 -11.17
CA THR A 505 12.53 24.46 -10.61
C THR A 505 13.68 23.68 -9.96
N ASP A 506 13.42 22.47 -9.48
CA ASP A 506 14.33 21.70 -8.65
C ASP A 506 15.00 20.57 -9.44
N GLU A 507 16.33 20.63 -9.53
CA GLU A 507 17.13 19.65 -10.26
C GLU A 507 17.00 18.23 -9.70
N ALA A 508 16.95 18.06 -8.39
CA ALA A 508 16.88 16.73 -7.77
C ALA A 508 15.50 16.09 -8.02
N VAL A 509 14.43 16.89 -8.00
CA VAL A 509 13.08 16.45 -8.39
C VAL A 509 13.02 16.12 -9.88
N GLN A 510 13.68 16.89 -10.74
CA GLN A 510 13.80 16.55 -12.17
C GLN A 510 14.49 15.20 -12.38
N HIS A 511 15.53 14.90 -11.61
CA HIS A 511 16.17 13.58 -11.64
C HIS A 511 15.21 12.49 -11.18
N ALA A 512 14.46 12.68 -10.10
CA ALA A 512 13.49 11.70 -9.60
C ALA A 512 12.41 11.39 -10.66
N VAL A 513 11.81 12.42 -11.25
CA VAL A 513 10.78 12.23 -12.27
C VAL A 513 11.35 11.61 -13.55
N ALA A 514 12.57 11.99 -13.95
CA ALA A 514 13.26 11.36 -15.08
C ALA A 514 13.66 9.91 -14.79
N PHE A 515 13.92 9.55 -13.53
CA PHE A 515 14.21 8.19 -13.12
C PHE A 515 13.01 7.27 -13.36
N SER A 516 11.79 7.69 -13.02
CA SER A 516 10.57 6.93 -13.36
C SER A 516 10.47 6.68 -14.87
N HIS A 517 10.61 7.71 -15.71
CA HIS A 517 10.61 7.55 -17.18
C HIS A 517 11.74 6.63 -17.66
N TRP A 518 12.95 6.80 -17.13
CA TRP A 518 14.11 6.01 -17.50
C TRP A 518 13.92 4.52 -17.15
N THR A 519 13.35 4.19 -15.99
CA THR A 519 13.09 2.80 -15.59
C THR A 519 12.11 2.12 -16.56
N HIS A 520 11.08 2.83 -17.01
CA HIS A 520 10.20 2.34 -18.07
C HIS A 520 10.95 2.11 -19.39
N ALA A 521 11.70 3.11 -19.86
CA ALA A 521 12.38 3.04 -21.14
C ALA A 521 13.46 1.94 -21.17
N THR A 522 14.30 1.86 -20.13
CA THR A 522 15.43 0.92 -20.04
C THR A 522 14.96 -0.53 -19.90
N THR A 523 13.80 -0.74 -19.28
CA THR A 523 13.18 -2.07 -19.15
C THR A 523 12.23 -2.39 -20.31
N LYS A 524 12.18 -1.55 -21.35
CA LYS A 524 11.32 -1.71 -22.54
C LYS A 524 9.83 -1.86 -22.17
N GLY A 525 9.39 -1.07 -21.19
CA GLY A 525 8.03 -1.07 -20.67
C GLY A 525 7.71 -2.22 -19.72
N TYR A 526 8.68 -3.07 -19.34
CA TYR A 526 8.41 -4.17 -18.41
C TYR A 526 8.06 -3.69 -17.00
N LEU A 527 8.72 -2.64 -16.50
CA LEU A 527 8.39 -2.03 -15.22
C LEU A 527 8.68 -0.52 -15.16
N MET A 528 8.08 0.17 -14.19
CA MET A 528 8.32 1.58 -13.90
C MET A 528 8.34 1.79 -12.39
N VAL A 529 9.39 2.43 -11.88
CA VAL A 529 9.50 2.79 -10.45
C VAL A 529 8.80 4.13 -10.21
N VAL A 530 7.87 4.18 -9.27
CA VAL A 530 7.02 5.34 -8.92
C VAL A 530 6.88 5.47 -7.40
N ASP A 531 5.99 6.35 -6.92
CA ASP A 531 5.83 6.70 -5.50
C ASP A 531 7.16 7.13 -4.86
N LEU A 532 7.86 8.05 -5.53
CA LEU A 532 9.17 8.52 -5.10
C LEU A 532 8.98 9.49 -3.93
N GLN A 533 9.38 9.06 -2.75
CA GLN A 533 9.20 9.78 -1.49
C GLN A 533 10.38 9.56 -0.55
N GLY A 534 10.66 10.51 0.33
CA GLY A 534 11.77 10.45 1.28
C GLY A 534 12.22 11.83 1.76
N ALA A 535 13.52 12.01 1.93
CA ALA A 535 14.11 13.25 2.45
C ALA A 535 15.05 13.92 1.44
N ARG A 536 15.20 15.24 1.60
CA ARG A 536 16.29 16.00 0.96
C ARG A 536 17.47 16.04 1.91
N THR A 537 18.66 15.74 1.42
CA THR A 537 19.91 15.96 2.16
C THR A 537 20.29 17.45 2.15
N ASP A 538 21.17 17.86 3.06
CA ASP A 538 21.61 19.26 3.15
C ASP A 538 22.29 19.78 1.86
N ASP A 539 22.85 18.88 1.07
CA ASP A 539 23.46 19.19 -0.23
C ASP A 539 22.51 19.02 -1.43
N GLY A 540 21.20 18.91 -1.17
CA GLY A 540 20.15 18.95 -2.19
C GLY A 540 19.88 17.62 -2.90
N ARG A 541 20.52 16.51 -2.51
CA ARG A 541 20.27 15.17 -3.06
C ARG A 541 19.03 14.54 -2.43
N LEU A 542 18.49 13.49 -3.07
CA LEU A 542 17.32 12.78 -2.57
C LEU A 542 17.70 11.44 -1.95
N GLN A 543 17.20 11.22 -0.74
CA GLN A 543 17.24 9.94 -0.05
C GLN A 543 15.81 9.39 0.07
N LEU A 544 15.50 8.42 -0.77
CA LEU A 544 14.16 7.89 -1.03
C LEU A 544 13.90 6.59 -0.27
N THR A 545 12.63 6.26 -0.03
CA THR A 545 12.19 5.00 0.61
C THR A 545 10.79 4.62 0.14
N ASP A 546 10.38 3.38 0.41
CA ASP A 546 9.05 2.85 0.07
C ASP A 546 8.58 3.17 -1.37
N PRO A 547 9.37 2.85 -2.42
CA PRO A 547 8.89 3.00 -3.78
C PRO A 547 7.76 2.00 -4.08
N ALA A 548 6.95 2.34 -5.07
CA ALA A 548 6.08 1.41 -5.76
C ALA A 548 6.68 1.05 -7.13
N ILE A 549 6.36 -0.13 -7.65
CA ILE A 549 6.78 -0.56 -8.99
C ILE A 549 5.55 -1.03 -9.75
N HIS A 550 5.22 -0.30 -10.82
CA HIS A 550 4.31 -0.78 -11.84
C HIS A 550 5.04 -1.82 -12.68
N CYS A 551 4.44 -2.97 -12.94
CA CYS A 551 5.06 -4.05 -13.69
C CYS A 551 4.04 -4.78 -14.55
N ARG A 552 4.42 -5.14 -15.79
CA ARG A 552 3.58 -5.96 -16.69
C ARG A 552 3.26 -7.34 -16.12
N ASP A 553 4.13 -7.85 -15.26
CA ASP A 553 3.89 -9.06 -14.48
C ASP A 553 3.07 -8.71 -13.23
N SER A 554 1.77 -9.02 -13.27
CA SER A 554 0.83 -8.74 -12.19
C SER A 554 1.07 -9.57 -10.92
N GLU A 555 1.86 -10.65 -11.01
CA GLU A 555 2.20 -11.52 -9.89
C GLU A 555 3.50 -11.10 -9.18
N ARG A 556 4.21 -10.12 -9.75
CA ARG A 556 5.38 -9.48 -9.14
C ARG A 556 4.98 -8.17 -8.46
N PHE A 557 5.54 -7.90 -7.29
CA PHE A 557 5.22 -6.71 -6.47
C PHE A 557 3.75 -6.65 -6.03
N THR A 558 3.20 -7.77 -5.57
CA THR A 558 1.78 -7.97 -5.23
C THR A 558 1.27 -7.21 -4.00
N GLY A 559 1.95 -6.19 -3.47
CA GLY A 559 1.49 -5.34 -2.36
C GLY A 559 0.59 -4.17 -2.80
N GLY A 560 -0.24 -4.42 -3.80
CA GLY A 560 -1.21 -3.56 -4.51
C GLY A 560 -0.91 -2.08 -4.72
N THR A 561 0.37 -1.71 -4.80
CA THR A 561 0.83 -0.45 -5.37
C THR A 561 1.26 -0.57 -6.83
N ASN A 562 1.33 -1.81 -7.35
CA ASN A 562 1.53 -2.14 -8.77
C ASN A 562 0.19 -2.05 -9.54
N PHE A 563 0.04 -1.01 -10.36
CA PHE A 563 -1.12 -0.80 -11.24
C PHE A 563 -0.85 -1.21 -12.70
N GLY A 564 0.18 -2.02 -12.93
CA GLY A 564 0.51 -2.56 -14.25
C GLY A 564 0.79 -1.47 -15.30
N GLU A 565 0.47 -1.78 -16.56
CA GLU A 565 0.68 -0.87 -17.70
C GLU A 565 -0.13 0.42 -17.55
N HIS A 566 -1.34 0.37 -16.99
CA HIS A 566 -2.15 1.56 -16.80
C HIS A 566 -1.53 2.56 -15.81
N GLY A 567 -0.93 2.07 -14.72
CA GLY A 567 -0.16 2.93 -13.83
C GLY A 567 1.00 3.65 -14.52
N MET A 568 1.60 3.00 -15.53
CA MET A 568 2.64 3.60 -16.37
C MET A 568 2.03 4.66 -17.31
N ASP A 569 0.86 4.39 -17.90
CA ASP A 569 0.16 5.34 -18.76
C ASP A 569 -0.24 6.61 -18.00
N LEU A 570 -0.80 6.48 -16.78
CA LEU A 570 -1.13 7.60 -15.91
C LEU A 570 0.08 8.48 -15.59
N PHE A 571 1.25 7.87 -15.38
CA PHE A 571 2.49 8.63 -15.25
C PHE A 571 2.79 9.42 -16.53
N PHE A 572 2.64 8.82 -17.71
CA PHE A 572 2.91 9.50 -18.98
C PHE A 572 1.90 10.59 -19.35
N GLU A 573 0.65 10.50 -18.89
CA GLU A 573 -0.35 11.56 -19.08
C GLU A 573 0.08 12.89 -18.45
N SER A 574 0.62 12.83 -17.23
CA SER A 574 1.09 14.00 -16.49
C SER A 574 2.57 14.34 -16.74
N HIS A 575 3.37 13.35 -17.14
CA HIS A 575 4.80 13.54 -17.34
C HIS A 575 5.09 14.51 -18.49
N ARG A 576 6.07 15.39 -18.26
CA ARG A 576 6.67 16.24 -19.29
C ARG A 576 8.18 16.04 -19.25
N CYS A 577 8.77 15.64 -20.37
CA CYS A 577 10.20 15.39 -20.47
C CYS A 577 11.01 16.64 -20.05
N ASN A 578 11.78 16.50 -18.98
CA ASN A 578 12.66 17.55 -18.47
C ASN A 578 14.07 17.47 -19.07
N ALA A 579 15.01 18.28 -18.56
CA ALA A 579 16.38 18.34 -19.07
C ALA A 579 17.12 16.99 -18.91
N VAL A 580 16.84 16.25 -17.84
CA VAL A 580 17.45 14.93 -17.57
C VAL A 580 16.92 13.89 -18.55
N CYS A 581 15.59 13.87 -18.82
CA CYS A 581 15.00 12.98 -19.84
C CYS A 581 15.64 13.21 -21.22
N ARG A 582 15.83 14.48 -21.60
CA ARG A 582 16.45 14.86 -22.88
C ARG A 582 17.93 14.45 -22.95
N LYS A 583 18.68 14.61 -21.86
CA LYS A 583 20.08 14.15 -21.76
C LYS A 583 20.22 12.65 -21.98
N LEU A 584 19.22 11.88 -21.52
CA LEU A 584 19.15 10.42 -21.66
C LEU A 584 18.53 9.96 -22.98
N ASN A 585 18.17 10.88 -23.89
CA ASN A 585 17.47 10.59 -25.16
C ASN A 585 16.19 9.76 -24.97
N LEU A 586 15.44 10.02 -23.90
CA LEU A 586 14.17 9.32 -23.65
C LEU A 586 13.08 9.85 -24.57
N VAL A 587 12.34 8.93 -25.19
CA VAL A 587 11.20 9.25 -26.06
C VAL A 587 9.95 9.40 -25.19
N SER A 588 9.19 10.47 -25.39
CA SER A 588 7.86 10.64 -24.79
C SER A 588 6.89 9.61 -25.38
N SER A 589 6.05 8.99 -24.54
CA SER A 589 5.07 7.98 -24.97
C SER A 589 4.14 8.52 -26.07
N PRO A 590 3.69 7.71 -27.06
CA PRO A 590 2.85 8.14 -28.19
C PRO A 590 1.47 8.73 -27.80
N VAL A 591 1.06 8.62 -26.55
CA VAL A 591 -0.30 8.97 -26.07
C VAL A 591 -0.61 10.47 -26.19
N THR A 592 0.38 11.34 -26.42
CA THR A 592 0.20 12.80 -26.52
C THR A 592 0.08 13.36 -27.95
N GLN A 593 -0.26 12.55 -28.96
CA GLN A 593 -0.51 13.03 -30.33
C GLN A 593 -1.99 12.98 -30.81
N LEU A 594 -2.96 12.88 -29.89
CA LEU A 594 -4.39 13.00 -30.23
C LEU A 594 -5.01 14.28 -29.68
#